data_AF-A0A4Q6AFQ9-F1
#
_entry.id   AF-A0A4Q6AFQ9-F1
#
_cell.length_a   1.000
_cell.length_b   1.000
_cell.length_c   1.000
_cell.angle_alpha   90.00
_cell.angle_beta   90.00
_cell.angle_gamma   90.00
#
_symmetry.space_group_name_H-M   'P 1'
#
loop_
_entity.id
_entity.type
_entity.pdbx_description
1 polymer ?
#
loop_
_entity_poly.entity_id
_entity_poly.type
_entity_poly.pdbx_seq_one_letter_code
_entity_poly.pdbx_strand_id
1 'polypeptide(L)'
;MKEKDDQHNKQVEVPFLAAGGSVESKAAAHLLHGCQKHSLAHAPWFGTYPATPVVQFAIAYGENGIYLQYDVEEDFIRAENGRVNDPVYQDSCVEFFISLDGGDTYYNFEFNSIGTVLA
;
A
#
# COMPACT_ATOMS: atom_id res chain seq x y z
N MET A 1 3.89 0.66 32.79
CA MET A 1 2.61 0.74 32.06
C MET A 1 2.35 2.21 31.76
N LYS A 2 2.68 2.64 30.54
CA LYS A 2 2.19 3.92 30.02
C LYS A 2 0.98 3.57 29.17
N GLU A 3 -0.14 4.20 29.49
CA GLU A 3 -1.38 4.10 28.73
C GLU A 3 -1.06 4.36 27.25
N LYS A 4 -1.42 3.41 26.39
CA LYS A 4 -1.40 3.64 24.94
C LYS A 4 -2.53 4.63 24.69
N ASP A 5 -2.15 5.85 24.36
CA ASP A 5 -3.04 6.88 23.86
C ASP A 5 -3.97 6.27 22.79
N ASP A 6 -5.26 6.55 22.91
CA ASP A 6 -6.33 6.19 21.95
C ASP A 6 -6.07 6.91 20.61
N GLN A 7 -5.07 6.46 19.86
CA GLN A 7 -4.91 6.85 18.47
C GLN A 7 -6.12 6.31 17.72
N HIS A 8 -6.96 7.23 17.24
CA HIS A 8 -8.15 6.92 16.47
C HIS A 8 -7.80 5.96 15.33
N ASN A 9 -8.28 4.72 15.41
CA ASN A 9 -8.15 3.77 14.31
C ASN A 9 -8.79 4.38 13.06
N LYS A 10 -7.98 4.64 12.03
CA LYS A 10 -8.50 5.02 10.72
C LYS A 10 -9.26 3.83 10.15
N GLN A 11 -10.45 4.08 9.64
CA GLN A 11 -11.28 3.09 8.96
C GLN A 11 -11.31 3.41 7.47
N VAL A 12 -11.29 2.37 6.65
CA VAL A 12 -11.41 2.45 5.20
C VAL A 12 -12.50 1.47 4.77
N GLU A 13 -13.47 1.95 3.99
CA GLU A 13 -14.42 1.09 3.32
C GLU A 13 -13.76 0.52 2.05
N VAL A 14 -13.74 -0.81 1.93
CA VAL A 14 -13.14 -1.49 0.79
C VAL A 14 -14.27 -2.00 -0.12
N PRO A 15 -14.55 -1.37 -1.27
CA PRO A 15 -15.66 -1.77 -2.15
C PRO A 15 -15.38 -3.10 -2.87
N PHE A 16 -16.45 -3.85 -3.14
CA PHE A 16 -16.40 -5.02 -4.04
C PHE A 16 -16.48 -4.57 -5.50
N LEU A 17 -15.61 -5.11 -6.35
CA LEU A 17 -15.63 -4.92 -7.80
C LEU A 17 -16.08 -6.21 -8.47
N ALA A 18 -17.31 -6.19 -9.00
CA ALA A 18 -17.86 -7.27 -9.82
C ALA A 18 -17.24 -7.23 -11.24
N ALA A 19 -15.98 -7.61 -11.35
CA ALA A 19 -15.34 -7.87 -12.63
C ALA A 19 -15.21 -9.39 -12.76
N GLY A 20 -15.90 -9.99 -13.74
CA GLY A 20 -15.95 -11.44 -13.89
C GLY A 20 -14.55 -12.03 -14.10
N GLY A 21 -14.10 -12.89 -13.19
CA GLY A 21 -12.82 -13.59 -13.28
C GLY A 21 -11.61 -12.81 -12.77
N SER A 22 -10.41 -13.29 -13.08
CA SER A 22 -9.15 -12.62 -12.74
C SER A 22 -9.02 -11.33 -13.54
N VAL A 23 -8.96 -10.19 -12.86
CA VAL A 23 -8.81 -8.89 -13.51
C VAL A 23 -7.34 -8.67 -13.87
N GLU A 24 -7.04 -8.50 -15.15
CA GLU A 24 -5.70 -8.08 -15.58
C GLU A 24 -5.32 -6.72 -14.98
N SER A 25 -4.03 -6.48 -14.71
CA SER A 25 -3.56 -5.29 -14.00
C SER A 25 -4.04 -3.97 -14.61
N LYS A 26 -4.16 -3.89 -15.94
CA LYS A 26 -4.69 -2.68 -16.62
C LYS A 26 -6.17 -2.45 -16.37
N ALA A 27 -6.96 -3.52 -16.36
CA ALA A 27 -8.38 -3.43 -16.04
C ALA A 27 -8.58 -3.08 -14.56
N ALA A 28 -7.76 -3.64 -13.67
CA ALA A 28 -7.78 -3.31 -12.24
C ALA A 28 -7.44 -1.83 -12.01
N ALA A 29 -6.41 -1.31 -12.68
CA ALA A 29 -6.06 0.11 -12.62
C ALA A 29 -7.20 1.01 -13.10
N HIS A 30 -7.90 0.66 -14.18
CA HIS A 30 -9.04 1.45 -14.65
C HIS A 30 -10.19 1.49 -13.64
N LEU A 31 -10.49 0.34 -13.01
CA LEU A 31 -11.52 0.26 -11.97
C LEU A 31 -11.12 1.06 -10.73
N LEU A 32 -9.89 0.91 -10.24
CA LEU A 32 -9.36 1.60 -9.06
C LEU A 32 -9.20 3.11 -9.27
N HIS A 33 -9.01 3.58 -10.51
CA HIS A 33 -9.01 5.00 -10.82
C HIS A 33 -10.37 5.67 -10.50
N GLY A 34 -11.48 4.92 -10.57
CA GLY A 34 -12.80 5.40 -10.18
C GLY A 34 -13.10 5.29 -8.68
N CYS A 35 -12.25 4.62 -7.90
CA CYS A 35 -12.45 4.42 -6.46
C CYS A 35 -11.99 5.64 -5.65
N GLN A 36 -12.48 5.73 -4.42
CA GLN A 36 -12.04 6.75 -3.47
C GLN A 36 -10.53 6.64 -3.22
N LYS A 37 -9.83 7.77 -3.31
CA LYS A 37 -8.41 7.88 -2.99
C LYS A 37 -8.23 8.27 -1.52
N HIS A 38 -7.32 7.58 -0.86
CA HIS A 38 -6.95 7.78 0.54
C HIS A 38 -5.52 8.30 0.62
N SER A 39 -5.30 9.37 1.40
CA SER A 39 -3.96 9.97 1.55
C SER A 39 -3.13 9.24 2.61
N LEU A 40 -1.87 8.96 2.29
CA LEU A 40 -0.84 8.45 3.21
C LEU A 40 0.15 9.56 3.54
N ALA A 41 -0.23 10.44 4.48
CA ALA A 41 0.54 11.63 4.84
C ALA A 41 1.00 11.66 6.32
N HIS A 42 0.80 10.58 7.08
CA HIS A 42 1.22 10.57 8.49
C HIS A 42 2.73 10.35 8.59
N ALA A 43 3.46 11.38 9.05
CA ALA A 43 4.90 11.35 9.22
C ALA A 43 5.29 11.39 10.72
N PRO A 44 5.29 10.25 11.43
CA PRO A 44 5.51 10.20 12.89
C PRO A 44 6.90 10.70 13.32
N TRP A 45 7.90 10.65 12.43
CA TRP A 45 9.28 11.09 12.69
C TRP A 45 9.69 12.33 11.87
N PHE A 46 8.74 13.19 11.50
CA PHE A 46 8.99 14.36 10.65
C PHE A 46 10.17 15.23 11.11
N GLY A 47 10.38 15.38 12.43
CA GLY A 47 11.50 16.17 12.96
C GLY A 47 12.89 15.59 12.68
N THR A 48 13.00 14.29 12.38
CA THR A 48 14.26 13.61 12.00
C THR A 48 14.32 13.33 10.49
N TYR A 49 13.19 12.97 9.89
CA TYR A 49 13.06 12.64 8.48
C TYR A 49 11.99 13.54 7.85
N PRO A 50 12.36 14.72 7.31
CA PRO A 50 11.41 15.72 6.86
C PRO A 50 10.91 15.49 5.41
N ALA A 51 11.27 14.36 4.78
CA ALA A 51 10.79 14.02 3.46
C ALA A 51 9.27 13.79 3.49
N THR A 52 8.55 14.44 2.59
CA THR A 52 7.08 14.39 2.51
C THR A 52 6.63 14.12 1.07
N PRO A 53 6.79 12.89 0.55
CA PRO A 53 6.22 12.54 -0.74
C PRO A 53 4.69 12.69 -0.71
N VAL A 54 4.10 13.01 -1.84
CA VAL A 54 2.64 13.03 -1.99
C VAL A 54 2.20 11.63 -2.36
N VAL A 55 1.53 10.94 -1.43
CA VAL A 55 1.12 9.55 -1.60
C VAL A 55 -0.38 9.41 -1.41
N GLN A 56 -1.03 8.76 -2.37
CA GLN A 56 -2.41 8.33 -2.30
C GLN A 56 -2.53 6.85 -2.66
N PHE A 57 -3.55 6.19 -2.14
CA PHE A 57 -3.91 4.84 -2.57
C PHE A 57 -5.41 4.68 -2.78
N ALA A 58 -5.78 3.75 -3.66
CA ALA A 58 -7.12 3.17 -3.73
C ALA A 58 -7.04 1.67 -3.38
N ILE A 59 -8.06 1.17 -2.71
CA ILE A 59 -8.19 -0.25 -2.38
C ILE A 59 -9.59 -0.74 -2.74
N ALA A 60 -9.68 -1.96 -3.25
CA ALA A 60 -10.93 -2.66 -3.49
C ALA A 60 -10.71 -4.18 -3.37
N TYR A 61 -11.77 -4.98 -3.39
CA TYR A 61 -11.66 -6.43 -3.45
C TYR A 61 -12.55 -7.01 -4.55
N GLY A 62 -12.21 -8.20 -5.06
CA GLY A 62 -13.00 -8.94 -6.02
C GLY A 62 -13.07 -10.42 -5.65
N GLU A 63 -13.55 -11.24 -6.58
CA GLU A 63 -13.74 -12.68 -6.35
C GLU A 63 -12.43 -13.42 -5.99
N ASN A 64 -11.29 -12.94 -6.48
CA ASN A 64 -10.00 -13.64 -6.39
C ASN A 64 -8.92 -12.90 -5.59
N GLY A 65 -9.22 -11.75 -4.97
CA GLY A 65 -8.22 -11.03 -4.18
C GLY A 65 -8.51 -9.56 -3.92
N ILE A 66 -7.49 -8.90 -3.39
CA ILE A 66 -7.46 -7.46 -3.11
C ILE A 66 -6.76 -6.75 -4.25
N TYR A 67 -7.31 -5.61 -4.66
CA TYR A 67 -6.70 -4.71 -5.63
C TYR A 67 -6.22 -3.45 -4.90
N LEU A 68 -4.96 -3.10 -5.11
CA LEU A 68 -4.32 -1.91 -4.56
C LEU A 68 -3.68 -1.11 -5.69
N GLN A 69 -3.86 0.21 -5.64
CA GLN A 69 -3.16 1.15 -6.51
C GLN A 69 -2.59 2.25 -5.65
N TYR A 70 -1.28 2.48 -5.75
CA TYR A 70 -0.59 3.60 -5.15
C TYR A 70 -0.26 4.62 -6.24
N ASP A 71 -0.56 5.89 -5.96
CA ASP A 71 -0.16 7.04 -6.77
C ASP A 71 0.85 7.84 -5.93
N VAL A 72 2.10 7.90 -6.38
CA VAL A 72 3.24 8.46 -5.63
C VAL A 72 3.92 9.57 -6.44
N GLU A 73 4.14 10.71 -5.81
CA GLU A 73 4.99 11.80 -6.30
C GLU A 73 6.11 12.06 -5.28
N GLU A 74 7.36 11.90 -5.72
CA GLU A 74 8.57 12.04 -4.89
C GLU A 74 9.70 12.70 -5.71
N ASP A 75 10.64 13.38 -5.04
CA ASP A 75 11.73 14.11 -5.69
C ASP A 75 12.79 13.19 -6.34
N PHE A 76 13.00 12.01 -5.77
CA PHE A 76 14.07 11.09 -6.16
C PHE A 76 13.57 9.65 -6.13
N ILE A 77 13.70 8.95 -7.26
CA ILE A 77 13.30 7.55 -7.36
C ILE A 77 14.56 6.66 -7.33
N ARG A 78 14.54 5.59 -6.53
CA ARG A 78 15.54 4.51 -6.54
C ARG A 78 14.88 3.16 -6.83
N ALA A 79 15.55 2.29 -7.58
CA ALA A 79 15.10 0.92 -7.88
C ALA A 79 16.28 0.02 -8.28
N GLU A 80 17.06 -0.45 -7.30
CA GLU A 80 18.24 -1.31 -7.53
C GLU A 80 17.95 -2.80 -7.27
N ASN A 81 16.94 -3.12 -6.46
CA ASN A 81 16.57 -4.48 -6.10
C ASN A 81 15.64 -5.08 -7.16
N GLY A 82 16.12 -6.09 -7.88
CA GLY A 82 15.46 -6.60 -9.08
C GLY A 82 14.97 -8.04 -9.00
N ARG A 83 15.23 -8.75 -7.89
CA ARG A 83 14.84 -10.14 -7.69
C ARG A 83 13.76 -10.23 -6.63
N VAL A 84 12.85 -11.18 -6.81
CA VAL A 84 11.84 -11.49 -5.80
C VAL A 84 12.51 -11.73 -4.45
N ASN A 85 11.99 -11.07 -3.42
CA ASN A 85 12.46 -11.08 -2.03
C ASN A 85 13.84 -10.42 -1.79
N ASP A 86 14.35 -9.63 -2.75
CA ASP A 86 15.42 -8.67 -2.47
C ASP A 86 14.93 -7.59 -1.47
N PRO A 87 15.84 -6.85 -0.80
CA PRO A 87 15.47 -5.82 0.18
C PRO A 87 14.91 -4.55 -0.48
N VAL A 88 13.70 -4.66 -1.06
CA VAL A 88 13.01 -3.59 -1.80
C VAL A 88 12.70 -2.36 -0.96
N TYR A 89 12.59 -2.49 0.37
CA TYR A 89 12.46 -1.37 1.32
C TYR A 89 13.65 -0.37 1.28
N GLN A 90 14.76 -0.71 0.62
CA GLN A 90 15.87 0.20 0.41
C GLN A 90 15.69 1.09 -0.84
N ASP A 91 14.76 0.74 -1.73
CA ASP A 91 14.39 1.50 -2.92
C ASP A 91 13.20 2.44 -2.64
N SER A 92 12.74 3.18 -3.66
CA SER A 92 11.43 3.83 -3.61
C SER A 92 10.35 2.74 -3.58
N CYS A 93 9.76 2.55 -2.40
CA CYS A 93 8.96 1.38 -2.05
C CYS A 93 7.62 1.78 -1.42
N VAL A 94 6.57 1.05 -1.78
CA VAL A 94 5.26 1.11 -1.11
C VAL A 94 5.00 -0.23 -0.42
N GLU A 95 4.33 -0.18 0.73
CA GLU A 95 4.12 -1.35 1.57
C GLU A 95 2.64 -1.51 1.96
N PHE A 96 2.21 -2.76 2.09
CA PHE A 96 0.89 -3.13 2.55
C PHE A 96 0.99 -4.23 3.61
N PHE A 97 0.42 -3.97 4.79
CA PHE A 97 0.35 -4.92 5.89
C PHE A 97 -1.11 -5.28 6.16
N ILE A 98 -1.39 -6.57 6.34
CA ILE A 98 -2.73 -7.06 6.63
C ILE A 98 -2.69 -8.24 7.61
N SER A 99 -3.61 -8.21 8.58
CA SER A 99 -3.94 -9.36 9.43
C SER A 99 -5.35 -9.81 9.11
N LEU A 100 -5.54 -11.13 9.02
CA LEU A 100 -6.83 -11.76 8.73
C LEU A 100 -7.40 -12.51 9.95
N ASP A 101 -6.68 -12.50 11.07
CA ASP A 101 -6.96 -13.27 12.27
C ASP A 101 -7.02 -12.38 13.53
N GLY A 102 -7.40 -11.11 13.36
CA GLY A 102 -7.58 -10.20 14.48
C GLY A 102 -6.27 -9.69 15.10
N GLY A 103 -5.14 -9.86 14.41
CA GLY A 103 -3.84 -9.32 14.80
C GLY A 103 -2.84 -10.36 15.35
N ASP A 104 -3.20 -11.64 15.39
CA ASP A 104 -2.31 -12.71 15.86
C ASP A 104 -1.16 -12.97 14.88
N THR A 105 -1.45 -12.90 13.58
CA THR A 105 -0.45 -12.96 12.50
C THR A 105 -0.71 -11.85 11.48
N TYR A 106 0.31 -11.56 10.68
CA TYR A 106 0.18 -10.61 9.58
C TYR A 106 1.03 -11.02 8.37
N TYR A 107 0.66 -10.49 7.22
CA TYR A 107 1.42 -10.53 5.98
C TYR A 107 1.89 -9.12 5.64
N ASN A 108 3.08 -9.00 5.08
CA ASN A 108 3.61 -7.77 4.51
C ASN A 108 3.92 -8.00 3.03
N PHE A 109 3.49 -7.04 2.21
CA PHE A 109 3.81 -7.00 0.79
C PHE A 109 4.51 -5.68 0.51
N GLU A 110 5.73 -5.74 0.00
CA GLU A 110 6.55 -4.58 -0.29
C GLU A 110 6.87 -4.58 -1.78
N PHE A 111 6.67 -3.44 -2.44
CA PHE A 111 6.88 -3.29 -3.88
C PHE A 111 7.73 -2.07 -4.15
N ASN A 112 8.86 -2.24 -4.84
CA ASN A 112 9.58 -1.09 -5.38
C ASN A 112 8.96 -0.59 -6.69
N SER A 113 9.40 0.59 -7.14
CA SER A 113 8.86 1.27 -8.32
C SER A 113 9.01 0.52 -9.66
N ILE A 114 9.82 -0.54 -9.73
CA ILE A 114 9.94 -1.42 -10.91
C ILE A 114 9.13 -2.72 -10.79
N GLY A 115 8.35 -2.88 -9.71
CA GLY A 115 7.47 -4.02 -9.49
C GLY A 115 8.13 -5.26 -8.90
N THR A 116 9.37 -5.14 -8.41
CA THR A 116 9.99 -6.22 -7.62
C THR A 116 9.30 -6.29 -6.27
N VAL A 117 9.02 -7.52 -5.81
CA VAL A 117 8.21 -7.78 -4.62
C VAL A 117 8.99 -8.54 -3.55
N LEU A 118 8.76 -8.17 -2.29
CA LEU A 118 9.01 -8.99 -1.09
C LEU A 118 7.64 -9.34 -0.48
N ALA A 119 7.37 -10.64 -0.31
CA ALA A 119 6.09 -11.16 0.17
C ALA A 119 6.22 -12.54 0.86
#